data_AF-A0A9R0XB56-F1
#
_entry.id   AF-A0A9R0XB56-F1
#
_cell.length_a   1.000
_cell.length_b   1.000
_cell.length_c   1.000
_cell.angle_alpha   90.00
_cell.angle_beta   90.00
_cell.angle_gamma   90.00
#
_symmetry.space_group_name_H-M   'P 1'
#
loop_
_entity.id
_entity.type
_entity.pdbx_description
1 polymer ?
#
loop_
_entity_poly.entity_id
_entity_poly.type
_entity_poly.pdbx_seq_one_letter_code
_entity_poly.pdbx_strand_id
1 'polypeptide(L)'
;MLMRRAEAVDHLVARLRSLVQESKSAYPKTNFKEWKQVLQELERFLKADGAYKGSRSLRYDNLFDSYASNLASIARFHSKRVLKLKEAVLTSYHRNEVKFTELTLDTFRMLQSLEWEPTGSYQIAVKELTENGTMSDQSGPSGLIDIHLSTEISDGNLPSNPQRAIIYHPTVSHLIAVLATICEELSQDSILLIYISASGSFCI
;
A
#
# COMPACT_ATOMS: atom_id res chain seq x y z
N MET A 1 5.38 11.55 9.65
CA MET A 1 5.83 11.12 8.31
C MET A 1 4.72 11.06 7.25
N LEU A 2 3.46 10.72 7.58
CA LEU A 2 2.32 10.76 6.65
C LEU A 2 2.04 12.16 6.07
N MET A 3 2.19 13.21 6.88
CA MET A 3 2.01 14.61 6.43
C MET A 3 2.98 14.98 5.28
N ARG A 4 4.25 14.53 5.35
CA ARG A 4 5.24 14.71 4.27
C ARG A 4 4.87 13.95 2.99
N ARG A 5 4.19 12.81 3.11
CA ARG A 5 3.74 12.03 1.93
C ARG A 5 2.53 12.68 1.25
N ALA A 6 1.57 13.21 2.02
CA ALA A 6 0.43 13.94 1.47
C ALA A 6 0.86 15.23 0.75
N GLU A 7 1.76 16.00 1.35
CA GLU A 7 2.36 17.19 0.73
C GLU A 7 3.13 16.84 -0.55
N ALA A 8 3.87 15.71 -0.56
CA ALA A 8 4.55 15.23 -1.74
C ALA A 8 3.57 14.85 -2.87
N VAL A 9 2.44 14.22 -2.54
CA VAL A 9 1.39 13.91 -3.54
C VAL A 9 0.83 15.19 -4.16
N ASP A 10 0.47 16.18 -3.35
CA ASP A 10 -0.06 17.45 -3.85
C ASP A 10 0.98 18.20 -4.72
N HIS A 11 2.26 18.16 -4.33
CA HIS A 11 3.36 18.73 -5.11
C HIS A 11 3.56 18.02 -6.46
N LEU A 12 3.54 16.68 -6.47
CA LEU A 12 3.70 15.87 -7.69
C LEU A 12 2.55 16.09 -8.66
N VAL A 13 1.31 16.19 -8.17
CA VAL A 13 0.12 16.50 -8.99
C VAL A 13 0.25 17.88 -9.63
N ALA A 14 0.69 18.88 -8.86
CA ALA A 14 0.93 20.22 -9.39
C ALA A 14 2.03 20.21 -10.46
N ARG A 15 3.12 19.46 -10.24
CA ARG A 15 4.21 19.32 -11.21
C ARG A 15 3.75 18.62 -12.50
N LEU A 16 3.00 17.52 -12.39
CA LEU A 16 2.43 16.83 -13.55
C LEU A 16 1.51 17.76 -14.35
N ARG A 17 0.64 18.52 -13.69
CA ARG A 17 -0.24 19.48 -14.35
C ARG A 17 0.56 20.52 -15.13
N SER A 18 1.62 21.07 -14.52
CA SER A 18 2.52 22.03 -15.17
C SER A 18 3.19 21.44 -16.41
N LEU A 19 3.75 20.24 -16.30
CA LEU A 19 4.41 19.52 -17.41
C LEU A 19 3.45 19.24 -18.57
N VAL A 20 2.20 18.89 -18.29
CA VAL A 20 1.18 18.69 -19.33
C VAL A 20 0.85 20.01 -20.04
N GLN A 21 0.77 21.14 -19.33
CA GLN A 21 0.54 22.44 -19.95
C GLN A 21 1.74 22.89 -20.80
N GLU A 22 2.95 22.74 -20.27
CA GLU A 22 4.18 23.05 -21.00
C GLU A 22 4.29 22.22 -22.27
N SER A 23 4.05 20.91 -22.18
CA SER A 23 4.01 20.00 -23.35
C SER A 23 2.95 20.41 -24.36
N LYS A 24 1.76 20.80 -23.90
CA LYS A 24 0.68 21.29 -24.78
C LYS A 24 1.08 22.57 -25.52
N SER A 25 1.79 23.48 -24.85
CA SER A 25 2.29 24.71 -25.46
C SER A 25 3.41 24.45 -26.46
N ALA A 26 4.31 23.52 -26.16
CA ALA A 26 5.42 23.13 -27.03
C ALA A 26 4.96 22.34 -28.26
N TYR A 27 3.86 21.58 -28.16
CA TYR A 27 3.35 20.73 -29.24
C TYR A 27 1.85 21.00 -29.54
N PRO A 28 1.49 22.15 -30.14
CA PRO A 28 0.08 22.52 -30.34
C PRO A 28 -0.72 21.58 -31.27
N LYS A 29 -0.02 20.82 -32.13
CA LYS A 29 -0.63 19.87 -33.07
C LYS A 29 -0.94 18.51 -32.42
N THR A 30 -0.42 18.24 -31.23
CA THR A 30 -0.63 16.97 -30.53
C THR A 30 -1.97 16.98 -29.79
N ASN A 31 -2.66 15.84 -29.82
CA ASN A 31 -3.91 15.66 -29.09
C ASN A 31 -3.63 15.31 -27.61
N PHE A 32 -3.94 16.22 -26.69
CA PHE A 32 -3.75 16.03 -25.24
C PHE A 32 -5.02 15.56 -24.51
N LYS A 33 -6.03 15.02 -25.20
CA LYS A 33 -7.28 14.57 -24.57
C LYS A 33 -7.04 13.49 -23.51
N GLU A 34 -6.16 12.52 -23.78
CA GLU A 34 -5.82 11.45 -22.84
C GLU A 34 -5.17 12.00 -21.57
N TRP A 35 -4.15 12.84 -21.71
CA TRP A 35 -3.51 13.50 -20.55
C TRP A 35 -4.47 14.37 -19.74
N LYS A 36 -5.42 15.03 -20.41
CA LYS A 36 -6.49 15.76 -19.73
C LYS A 36 -7.39 14.80 -18.94
N GLN A 37 -7.73 13.65 -19.50
CA GLN A 37 -8.50 12.62 -18.80
C GLN A 37 -7.74 12.07 -17.59
N VAL A 38 -6.45 11.75 -17.74
CA VAL A 38 -5.59 11.27 -16.64
C VAL A 38 -5.55 12.27 -15.48
N LEU A 39 -5.37 13.56 -15.77
CA LEU A 39 -5.40 14.61 -14.74
C LEU A 39 -6.76 14.70 -14.05
N GLN A 40 -7.85 14.61 -14.80
CA GLN A 40 -9.20 14.64 -14.23
C GLN A 40 -9.50 13.42 -13.35
N GLU A 41 -9.08 12.23 -13.78
CA GLU A 41 -9.18 11.00 -12.98
C GLU A 41 -8.38 11.14 -11.69
N LEU A 42 -7.12 11.61 -11.77
CA LEU A 42 -6.26 11.81 -10.61
C LEU A 42 -6.86 12.80 -9.60
N GLU A 43 -7.37 13.94 -10.07
CA GLU A 43 -7.99 14.95 -9.20
C GLU A 43 -9.25 14.41 -8.51
N ARG A 44 -10.11 13.67 -9.24
CA ARG A 44 -11.28 13.02 -8.65
C ARG A 44 -10.89 11.96 -7.64
N PHE A 45 -9.87 11.16 -7.96
CA PHE A 45 -9.34 10.13 -7.08
C PHE A 45 -8.84 10.73 -5.77
N LEU A 46 -7.95 11.72 -5.83
CA LEU A 46 -7.39 12.38 -4.66
C LEU A 46 -8.43 13.15 -3.85
N LYS A 47 -9.48 13.68 -4.50
CA LYS A 47 -10.61 14.30 -3.80
C LYS A 47 -11.43 13.26 -3.02
N ALA A 48 -11.68 12.09 -3.61
CA ALA A 48 -12.42 11.01 -2.96
C ALA A 48 -11.62 10.35 -1.83
N ASP A 49 -10.31 10.18 -2.02
CA ASP A 49 -9.39 9.76 -0.96
C ASP A 49 -9.24 10.84 0.12
N GLY A 50 -9.25 12.11 -0.28
CA GLY A 50 -9.20 13.30 0.55
C GLY A 50 -10.28 13.36 1.63
N ALA A 51 -11.47 12.84 1.36
CA ALA A 51 -12.54 12.71 2.36
C ALA A 51 -12.12 11.83 3.56
N TYR A 52 -11.08 11.01 3.39
CA TYR A 52 -10.49 10.12 4.39
C TYR A 52 -9.19 10.68 5.00
N LYS A 53 -8.71 11.89 4.59
CA LYS A 53 -7.49 12.53 5.14
C LYS A 53 -7.57 12.84 6.65
N GLY A 54 -8.76 12.79 7.25
CA GLY A 54 -8.96 12.89 8.70
C GLY A 54 -9.08 11.54 9.42
N SER A 55 -9.16 10.43 8.67
CA SER A 55 -9.23 9.08 9.22
C SER A 55 -7.84 8.46 9.24
N ARG A 56 -7.63 7.62 10.25
CA ARG A 56 -6.38 6.91 10.53
C ARG A 56 -5.88 6.17 9.30
N SER A 57 -4.56 6.05 9.15
CA SER A 57 -3.98 5.20 8.09
C SER A 57 -4.61 3.82 8.18
N LEU A 58 -5.10 3.29 7.04
CA LEU A 58 -5.61 1.92 6.94
C LEU A 58 -4.49 0.88 7.12
N ARG A 59 -3.24 1.33 7.18
CA ARG A 59 -2.09 0.49 7.51
C ARG A 59 -2.24 -0.09 8.90
N TYR A 60 -1.96 -1.37 8.99
CA TYR A 60 -1.87 -2.03 10.27
C TYR A 60 -0.71 -1.42 11.08
N ASP A 61 -0.96 -1.22 12.38
CA ASP A 61 0.01 -0.74 13.36
C ASP A 61 -0.14 -1.59 14.63
N ASN A 62 0.94 -2.27 15.01
CA ASN A 62 1.01 -3.12 16.19
C ASN A 62 0.59 -2.39 17.48
N LEU A 63 0.81 -1.07 17.58
CA LEU A 63 0.46 -0.29 18.78
C LEU A 63 -1.05 -0.23 19.03
N PHE A 64 -1.85 -0.49 17.99
CA PHE A 64 -3.29 -0.40 18.04
C PHE A 64 -3.97 -1.72 17.67
N ASP A 65 -3.20 -2.79 17.48
CA ASP A 65 -3.74 -4.13 17.54
C ASP A 65 -4.10 -4.43 18.99
N SER A 66 -5.28 -3.96 19.40
CA SER A 66 -5.80 -4.17 20.76
C SER A 66 -6.01 -5.64 21.12
N TYR A 67 -5.89 -6.57 20.17
CA TYR A 67 -6.43 -7.92 20.25
C TYR A 67 -5.47 -9.02 19.74
N ALA A 68 -4.14 -8.80 19.77
CA ALA A 68 -3.16 -9.88 19.51
C ALA A 68 -3.40 -11.12 20.42
N SER A 69 -3.90 -10.91 21.64
CA SER A 69 -4.27 -11.97 22.60
C SER A 69 -5.67 -12.57 22.41
N ASN A 70 -6.50 -11.97 21.56
CA ASN A 70 -7.92 -12.31 21.38
C ASN A 70 -8.24 -12.73 19.93
N LEU A 71 -7.23 -12.90 19.08
CA LEU A 71 -7.31 -13.87 18.00
C LEU A 71 -7.56 -15.22 18.67
N ALA A 72 -8.84 -15.53 18.92
CA ALA A 72 -9.31 -16.82 19.37
C ALA A 72 -8.56 -17.82 18.52
N SER A 73 -7.60 -18.53 19.13
CA SER A 73 -6.63 -19.41 18.48
C SER A 73 -7.31 -20.01 17.27
N ILE A 74 -7.06 -19.46 16.06
CA ILE A 74 -7.70 -19.94 14.84
C ILE A 74 -7.52 -21.44 14.93
N ALA A 75 -8.63 -22.17 15.04
CA ALA A 75 -8.61 -23.57 15.41
C ALA A 75 -7.54 -24.20 14.54
N ARG A 76 -6.42 -24.60 15.16
CA ARG A 76 -5.23 -25.00 14.40
C ARG A 76 -5.67 -26.24 13.65
N PHE A 77 -6.10 -26.09 12.40
CA PHE A 77 -6.57 -27.19 11.57
C PHE A 77 -5.49 -28.29 11.51
N HIS A 78 -4.23 -27.89 11.71
CA HIS A 78 -3.12 -28.76 12.08
C HIS A 78 -2.28 -28.17 13.21
N SER A 79 -1.93 -28.97 14.21
CA SER A 79 -1.27 -28.55 15.46
C SER A 79 0.14 -27.95 15.33
N LYS A 80 0.69 -27.78 14.11
CA LYS A 80 2.07 -27.31 13.87
C LYS A 80 2.27 -26.35 12.68
N ARG A 81 1.25 -26.05 11.87
CA ARG A 81 1.43 -25.22 10.67
C ARG A 81 1.11 -23.75 10.96
N VAL A 82 2.08 -22.88 10.71
CA VAL A 82 1.93 -21.43 10.79
C VAL A 82 1.64 -20.93 9.38
N LEU A 83 0.37 -20.65 9.10
CA LEU A 83 -0.03 -20.11 7.81
C LEU A 83 0.41 -18.66 7.67
N LYS A 84 0.90 -18.28 6.50
CA LYS A 84 1.35 -16.91 6.18
C LYS A 84 0.58 -16.38 4.97
N LEU A 85 0.07 -15.17 5.07
CA LEU A 85 -0.49 -14.47 3.90
C LEU A 85 0.65 -14.15 2.93
N LYS A 86 0.69 -14.84 1.80
CA LYS A 86 1.75 -14.71 0.80
C LYS A 86 1.29 -13.97 -0.45
N GLU A 87 0.04 -14.17 -0.83
CA GLU A 87 -0.52 -13.68 -2.09
C GLU A 87 -1.84 -12.94 -1.84
N ALA A 88 -2.10 -11.91 -2.63
CA ALA A 88 -3.35 -11.15 -2.61
C ALA A 88 -3.78 -10.81 -4.04
N VAL A 89 -4.98 -11.22 -4.42
CA VAL A 89 -5.64 -10.82 -5.65
C VAL A 89 -6.69 -9.77 -5.31
N LEU A 90 -6.53 -8.57 -5.84
CA LEU A 90 -7.47 -7.46 -5.66
C LEU A 90 -8.10 -7.12 -7.00
N THR A 91 -9.42 -7.22 -7.08
CA THR A 91 -10.14 -6.92 -8.31
C THR A 91 -11.42 -6.15 -8.04
N SER A 92 -11.86 -5.39 -9.05
CA SER A 92 -13.17 -4.77 -9.05
C SER A 92 -13.99 -5.17 -10.28
N TYR A 93 -15.28 -5.37 -10.04
CA TYR A 93 -16.34 -5.60 -11.01
C TYR A 93 -17.42 -4.50 -10.98
N HIS A 94 -17.22 -3.42 -10.23
CA HIS A 94 -18.22 -2.36 -10.11
C HIS A 94 -18.08 -1.33 -11.25
N ARG A 95 -19.20 -0.86 -11.82
CA ARG A 95 -19.18 0.16 -12.88
C ARG A 95 -19.09 1.57 -12.30
N ASN A 96 -18.47 2.51 -13.02
CA ASN A 96 -18.40 3.93 -12.66
C ASN A 96 -17.75 4.24 -11.30
N GLU A 97 -16.79 3.42 -10.86
CA GLU A 97 -16.03 3.67 -9.64
C GLU A 97 -15.08 4.86 -9.79
N VAL A 98 -14.78 5.52 -8.68
CA VAL A 98 -13.66 6.46 -8.64
C VAL A 98 -12.37 5.67 -8.79
N LYS A 99 -11.59 6.02 -9.83
CA LYS A 99 -10.33 5.38 -10.16
C LYS A 99 -9.32 6.38 -10.70
N PHE A 100 -8.07 5.97 -10.66
CA PHE A 100 -7.00 6.55 -11.45
C PHE A 100 -6.44 5.45 -12.35
N THR A 101 -6.57 5.62 -13.67
CA THR A 101 -6.21 4.61 -14.68
C THR A 101 -6.97 3.29 -14.48
N GLU A 102 -6.34 2.31 -13.84
CA GLU A 102 -6.86 0.96 -13.56
C GLU A 102 -6.97 0.70 -12.05
N LEU A 103 -6.48 1.64 -11.22
CA LEU A 103 -6.52 1.53 -9.77
C LEU A 103 -7.79 2.18 -9.22
N THR A 104 -8.71 1.37 -8.72
CA THR A 104 -9.94 1.84 -8.06
C THR A 104 -9.64 2.29 -6.63
N LEU A 105 -10.48 3.17 -6.09
CA LEU A 105 -10.33 3.66 -4.71
C LEU A 105 -10.40 2.52 -3.68
N ASP A 106 -11.27 1.55 -3.91
CA ASP A 106 -11.43 0.37 -3.05
C ASP A 106 -10.18 -0.51 -3.04
N THR A 107 -9.65 -0.82 -4.23
CA THR A 107 -8.40 -1.57 -4.36
C THR A 107 -7.24 -0.81 -3.74
N PHE A 108 -7.16 0.52 -3.91
CA PHE A 108 -6.14 1.34 -3.26
C PHE A 108 -6.22 1.26 -1.73
N ARG A 109 -7.41 1.32 -1.14
CA ARG A 109 -7.60 1.16 0.31
C ARG A 109 -7.22 -0.24 0.80
N MET A 110 -7.55 -1.28 0.04
CA MET A 110 -7.11 -2.64 0.34
C MET A 110 -5.59 -2.79 0.25
N LEU A 111 -4.95 -2.19 -0.75
CA LEU A 111 -3.49 -2.16 -0.85
C LEU A 111 -2.85 -1.49 0.38
N GLN A 112 -3.38 -0.35 0.81
CA GLN A 112 -2.91 0.32 2.03
C GLN A 112 -3.07 -0.58 3.27
N SER A 113 -4.15 -1.36 3.34
CA SER A 113 -4.38 -2.30 4.45
C SER A 113 -3.42 -3.49 4.43
N LEU A 114 -2.90 -3.85 3.26
CA LEU A 114 -1.92 -4.93 3.08
C LEU A 114 -0.46 -4.46 3.24
N GLU A 115 -0.20 -3.16 3.39
CA GLU A 115 1.13 -2.58 3.62
C GLU A 115 1.41 -2.47 5.12
N TRP A 116 2.25 -3.37 5.64
CA TRP A 116 2.83 -3.18 6.97
C TRP A 116 3.96 -2.13 6.87
N GLU A 117 3.95 -1.11 7.75
CA GLU A 117 5.14 -0.29 7.98
C GLU A 117 6.06 -1.04 8.95
N PRO A 118 7.36 -1.22 8.63
CA PRO A 118 8.31 -1.63 9.65
C PRO A 118 8.25 -0.61 10.78
N THR A 119 7.90 -1.07 11.98
CA THR A 119 7.69 -0.27 13.20
C THR A 119 8.93 0.55 13.64
N GLY A 120 9.99 0.59 12.84
CA GLY A 120 11.29 1.19 13.16
C GLY A 120 11.32 2.72 13.29
N SER A 121 10.23 3.45 13.03
CA SER A 121 10.21 4.90 13.30
C SER A 121 9.69 5.28 14.69
N TYR A 122 8.98 4.37 15.38
CA TYR A 122 8.43 4.62 16.71
C TYR A 122 9.30 4.03 17.83
N GLN A 123 10.07 2.98 17.54
CA GLN A 123 10.95 2.34 18.52
C GLN A 123 12.26 3.11 18.76
N ILE A 124 12.78 3.84 17.76
CA ILE A 124 14.01 4.64 17.94
C ILE A 124 13.78 5.74 18.98
N ALA A 125 12.59 6.36 18.99
CA ALA A 125 12.25 7.39 19.99
C ALA A 125 12.14 6.83 21.42
N VAL A 126 11.76 5.56 21.59
CA VAL A 126 11.67 4.94 22.92
C VAL A 126 13.04 4.46 23.41
N LYS A 127 13.90 3.98 22.51
CA LYS A 127 15.25 3.53 22.90
C LYS A 127 16.17 4.71 23.25
N GLU A 128 16.05 5.84 22.56
CA GLU A 128 16.81 7.06 22.90
C GLU A 128 16.36 7.74 24.20
N LEU A 129 15.14 7.48 24.69
CA LEU A 129 14.67 7.98 25.98
C LEU A 129 15.03 7.08 27.17
N THR A 130 15.50 5.85 26.94
CA THR A 130 15.78 4.88 28.02
C THR A 130 17.27 4.64 28.25
N GLU A 131 18.15 5.00 27.31
CA GLU A 131 19.62 4.94 27.48
C GLU A 131 20.24 6.33 27.67
N ASN A 132 19.80 7.05 28.70
CA ASN A 132 20.59 8.15 29.29
C ASN A 132 21.00 7.76 30.71
N GLY A 133 22.16 7.14 30.82
CA GLY A 133 22.74 6.79 32.10
C GLY A 133 24.10 6.12 32.00
N THR A 134 25.08 6.74 31.33
CA THR A 134 26.48 6.83 31.80
C THR A 134 27.34 7.65 30.83
N MET A 135 28.02 8.66 31.40
CA MET A 135 29.00 9.55 30.80
C MET A 135 30.21 8.81 30.21
N SER A 136 30.71 9.25 29.05
CA SER A 136 32.16 9.42 28.81
C SER A 136 32.41 10.30 27.58
N ASP A 137 33.14 11.40 27.80
CA ASP A 137 33.77 12.25 26.80
C ASP A 137 34.72 11.47 25.88
N GLN A 138 34.74 11.80 24.58
CA GLN A 138 35.92 12.27 23.85
C GLN A 138 35.61 12.64 22.39
N SER A 139 36.20 13.76 21.97
CA SER A 139 36.10 14.49 20.71
C SER A 139 36.83 13.84 19.51
N GLY A 140 36.30 14.03 18.28
CA GLY A 140 37.08 13.90 17.02
C GLY A 140 36.23 13.93 15.74
N PRO A 141 36.60 14.66 14.66
CA PRO A 141 35.68 15.11 13.61
C PRO A 141 35.68 14.31 12.30
N SER A 142 34.59 14.49 11.54
CA SER A 142 34.45 14.39 10.08
C SER A 142 34.50 13.01 9.39
N GLY A 143 33.46 12.81 8.58
CA GLY A 143 33.59 12.20 7.26
C GLY A 143 33.31 10.70 7.23
N LEU A 144 32.07 10.36 6.87
CA LEU A 144 31.71 9.65 5.63
C LEU A 144 30.21 9.39 5.71
N ILE A 145 29.46 10.18 4.96
CA ILE A 145 28.06 9.93 4.67
C ILE A 145 28.08 8.71 3.75
N ASP A 146 28.05 7.50 4.34
CA ASP A 146 27.79 6.30 3.57
C ASP A 146 26.30 6.29 3.25
N ILE A 147 25.99 6.68 2.01
CA ILE A 147 24.66 6.65 1.44
C ILE A 147 24.34 5.18 1.18
N HIS A 148 24.06 4.43 2.25
CA HIS A 148 23.42 3.13 2.17
C HIS A 148 21.94 3.29 2.52
N LEU A 149 21.22 3.99 1.62
CA LEU A 149 19.79 4.29 1.71
C LEU A 149 18.88 3.08 1.36
N SER A 150 19.39 1.84 1.43
CA SER A 150 18.63 0.68 0.98
C SER A 150 18.92 -0.62 1.74
N THR A 151 19.50 -0.58 2.94
CA THR A 151 19.25 -1.69 3.86
C THR A 151 17.97 -1.37 4.61
N GLU A 152 16.89 -1.89 4.06
CA GLU A 152 15.83 -2.52 4.82
C GLU A 152 15.96 -2.30 6.33
N ILE A 153 15.27 -1.27 6.83
CA ILE A 153 14.72 -1.31 8.19
C ILE A 153 13.60 -2.37 8.13
N SER A 154 13.94 -3.62 7.84
CA SER A 154 13.04 -4.75 8.00
C SER A 154 13.27 -5.19 9.42
N ASP A 155 12.37 -4.78 10.31
CA ASP A 155 12.27 -5.38 11.63
C ASP A 155 12.10 -6.89 11.37
N GLY A 156 13.13 -7.69 11.63
CA GLY A 156 13.16 -9.13 11.31
C GLY A 156 12.04 -9.94 12.00
N ASN A 157 11.27 -9.28 12.88
CA ASN A 157 10.09 -9.80 13.54
C ASN A 157 8.79 -9.58 12.74
N LEU A 158 8.78 -8.72 11.71
CA LEU A 158 7.59 -8.49 10.87
C LEU A 158 7.52 -9.51 9.73
N PRO A 159 6.33 -10.07 9.46
CA PRO A 159 6.12 -10.90 8.27
C PRO A 159 6.30 -10.06 7.00
N SER A 160 6.81 -10.69 5.94
CA SER A 160 6.91 -10.06 4.61
C SER A 160 5.53 -9.61 4.10
N ASN A 161 5.49 -8.49 3.39
CA ASN A 161 4.28 -8.06 2.67
C ASN A 161 3.87 -9.13 1.65
N PRO A 162 2.57 -9.42 1.49
CA PRO A 162 2.13 -10.33 0.44
C PRO A 162 2.38 -9.73 -0.94
N GLN A 163 2.64 -10.61 -1.92
CA GLN A 163 2.60 -10.27 -3.33
C GLN A 163 1.17 -9.91 -3.74
N ARG A 164 1.03 -8.97 -4.67
CA ARG A 164 -0.25 -8.33 -5.00
C ARG A 164 -0.48 -8.39 -6.51
N ALA A 165 -1.57 -9.05 -6.91
CA ALA A 165 -2.10 -8.98 -8.26
C ALA A 165 -3.32 -8.05 -8.26
N ILE A 166 -3.22 -6.91 -8.95
CA ILE A 166 -4.33 -5.97 -9.14
C ILE A 166 -4.89 -6.19 -10.54
N ILE A 167 -6.17 -6.50 -10.64
CA ILE A 167 -6.82 -6.77 -11.92
C ILE A 167 -8.08 -5.92 -12.05
N TYR A 168 -8.08 -4.99 -13.00
CA TYR A 168 -9.20 -4.09 -13.26
C TYR A 168 -10.19 -4.73 -14.24
N HIS A 169 -11.46 -4.87 -13.84
CA HIS A 169 -12.55 -5.45 -14.65
C HIS A 169 -12.15 -6.72 -15.45
N PRO A 170 -11.62 -7.77 -14.80
CA PRO A 170 -11.29 -9.00 -15.50
C PRO A 170 -12.55 -9.66 -16.06
N THR A 171 -12.39 -10.32 -17.20
CA THR A 171 -13.33 -11.38 -17.59
C THR A 171 -13.24 -12.54 -16.60
N VAL A 172 -14.31 -13.35 -16.51
CA VAL A 172 -14.31 -14.53 -15.63
C VAL A 172 -13.14 -15.46 -15.96
N SER A 173 -12.86 -15.69 -17.24
CA SER A 173 -11.74 -16.51 -17.68
C SER A 173 -10.38 -15.93 -17.28
N HIS A 174 -10.20 -14.61 -17.38
CA HIS A 174 -8.96 -13.95 -16.94
C HIS A 174 -8.78 -14.11 -15.41
N LEU A 175 -9.82 -13.86 -14.62
CA LEU A 175 -9.75 -14.02 -13.17
C LEU A 175 -9.40 -15.48 -12.78
N ILE A 176 -10.04 -16.46 -13.40
CA ILE A 176 -9.77 -17.88 -13.16
C ILE A 176 -8.33 -18.24 -13.54
N ALA A 177 -7.83 -17.75 -14.68
CA ALA A 177 -6.46 -18.01 -15.10
C ALA A 177 -5.44 -17.49 -14.09
N VAL A 178 -5.61 -16.25 -13.60
CA VAL A 178 -4.70 -15.67 -12.59
C VAL A 178 -4.78 -16.45 -11.27
N LEU A 179 -5.98 -16.81 -10.82
CA LEU A 179 -6.15 -17.62 -9.62
C LEU A 179 -5.51 -19.00 -9.76
N ALA A 180 -5.62 -19.63 -10.93
CA ALA A 180 -5.00 -20.93 -11.18
C ALA A 180 -3.47 -20.84 -11.10
N THR A 181 -2.86 -19.85 -11.77
CA THR A 181 -1.41 -19.62 -11.71
C THR A 181 -0.92 -19.40 -10.29
N ILE A 182 -1.60 -18.55 -9.51
CA ILE A 182 -1.21 -18.30 -8.13
C ILE A 182 -1.37 -19.54 -7.25
N CYS A 183 -2.43 -20.33 -7.45
CA CYS A 183 -2.66 -21.56 -6.71
C CYS A 183 -1.61 -22.64 -7.02
N GLU A 184 -1.12 -22.72 -8.26
CA GLU A 184 -0.04 -23.65 -8.65
C GLU A 184 1.29 -23.35 -7.97
N GLU A 185 1.56 -22.06 -7.72
CA GLU A 185 2.80 -21.59 -7.07
C GLU A 185 2.69 -21.46 -5.53
N LEU A 186 1.48 -21.68 -4.98
CA LEU A 186 1.22 -21.51 -3.55
C LEU A 186 1.84 -22.66 -2.74
N SER A 187 2.62 -22.32 -1.69
CA SER A 187 3.13 -23.35 -0.78
C SER A 187 2.07 -23.81 0.21
N GLN A 188 2.25 -25.00 0.81
CA GLN A 188 1.29 -25.59 1.75
C GLN A 188 1.03 -24.76 3.03
N ASP A 189 1.94 -23.85 3.36
CA ASP A 189 1.84 -22.95 4.51
C ASP A 189 1.44 -21.51 4.11
N SER A 190 1.03 -21.30 2.86
CA SER A 190 0.64 -19.99 2.34
C SER A 190 -0.88 -19.82 2.29
N ILE A 191 -1.34 -18.59 2.49
CA ILE A 191 -2.71 -18.15 2.27
C ILE A 191 -2.73 -17.17 1.09
N LEU A 192 -3.75 -17.32 0.26
CA LEU A 192 -4.16 -16.36 -0.76
C LEU A 192 -5.37 -15.56 -0.26
N LEU A 193 -5.26 -14.23 -0.24
CA LEU A 193 -6.40 -13.33 -0.07
C LEU A 193 -7.02 -13.02 -1.44
N ILE A 194 -8.33 -13.15 -1.56
CA ILE A 194 -9.07 -12.70 -2.75
C ILE A 194 -10.03 -11.60 -2.31
N TYR A 195 -9.85 -10.40 -2.87
CA TYR A 195 -10.74 -9.26 -2.68
C TYR A 195 -11.43 -8.94 -4.00
N ILE A 196 -12.77 -8.87 -3.96
CA ILE A 196 -13.60 -8.53 -5.10
C ILE A 196 -14.53 -7.39 -4.67
N SER A 197 -14.31 -6.18 -5.19
CA SER A 197 -15.31 -5.11 -5.09
C SER A 197 -16.33 -5.27 -6.22
N ALA A 198 -17.59 -5.48 -5.88
CA ALA A 198 -18.65 -5.65 -6.87
C ALA A 198 -20.00 -5.19 -6.32
N SER A 199 -20.90 -4.79 -7.21
CA SER A 199 -22.30 -4.58 -6.83
C SER A 199 -22.94 -5.94 -6.53
N GLY A 200 -23.59 -6.05 -5.37
CA GLY A 200 -24.42 -7.22 -5.08
C GLY A 200 -25.70 -7.19 -5.92
N SER A 201 -26.03 -8.32 -6.55
CA SER A 201 -27.33 -8.56 -7.15
C SER A 201 -27.90 -9.84 -6.54
N PHE A 202 -29.04 -9.73 -5.87
CA PHE A 202 -29.78 -10.90 -5.43
C PHE A 202 -30.37 -11.58 -6.67
N CYS A 203 -29.92 -12.80 -6.95
CA CYS A 203 -30.69 -13.71 -7.80
C CYS A 203 -31.87 -14.20 -6.96
N ILE A 204 -33.08 -13.75 -7.31
CA ILE A 204 -34.35 -14.29 -6.81
C ILE A 204 -34.81 -15.35 -7.80
#